data_AF-A0AAW4WYI3-F1
#
_entry.id   AF-A0AAW4WYI3-F1
#
_cell.length_a   1.000
_cell.length_b   1.000
_cell.length_c   1.000
_cell.angle_alpha   90.00
_cell.angle_beta   90.00
_cell.angle_gamma   90.00
#
_symmetry.space_group_name_H-M   'P 1'
#
loop_
_entity.id
_entity.type
_entity.pdbx_description
1 polymer ?
#
loop_
_entity_poly.entity_id
_entity_poly.type
_entity_poly.pdbx_seq_one_letter_code
_entity_poly.pdbx_strand_id
1 'polypeptide(L)' 'VVLDADAKEFLADIAGGDARAALNAIELGVLSTERQADGKIHIDLETASECIQKRVVRYDKTGDQHYDT' A
#
# COMPACT_ATOMS: atom_id res chain seq x y z
N VAL A 1 4.16 -9.77 -10.00
CA VAL A 1 4.30 -9.18 -8.65
C VAL A 1 4.68 -10.31 -7.72
N VAL A 2 5.66 -10.10 -6.86
CA VAL A 2 6.08 -11.02 -5.80
C VAL A 2 5.85 -10.28 -4.49
N LEU A 3 5.20 -10.95 -3.54
CA LEU A 3 4.93 -10.43 -2.20
C LEU A 3 5.73 -11.29 -1.24
N ASP A 4 6.58 -10.64 -0.45
CA ASP A 4 7.29 -11.31 0.63
C ASP A 4 6.32 -11.79 1.71
N ALA A 5 6.75 -12.80 2.47
CA ALA A 5 5.92 -13.39 3.52
C ALA A 5 5.48 -12.34 4.55
N ASP A 6 6.44 -11.53 5.03
CA ASP A 6 6.21 -10.47 6.02
C ASP A 6 5.25 -9.40 5.48
N ALA A 7 5.37 -9.06 4.19
CA ALA A 7 4.46 -8.12 3.54
C ALA A 7 3.03 -8.67 3.45
N LYS A 8 2.85 -9.97 3.18
CA LYS A 8 1.53 -10.61 3.16
C LYS A 8 0.89 -10.61 4.54
N GLU A 9 1.64 -10.98 5.57
CA GLU A 9 1.15 -11.01 6.96
C GLU A 9 0.74 -9.60 7.40
N PHE A 10 1.60 -8.62 7.16
CA PHE A 10 1.33 -7.21 7.46
C PHE A 10 0.08 -6.68 6.73
N LEU A 11 -0.05 -6.96 5.43
CA LEU A 11 -1.22 -6.54 4.65
C LEU A 11 -2.51 -7.22 5.13
N ALA A 12 -2.44 -8.49 5.54
CA ALA A 12 -3.59 -9.21 6.08
C ALA A 12 -4.03 -8.63 7.43
N ASP A 13 -3.07 -8.34 8.32
CA ASP A 13 -3.31 -7.75 9.64
C ASP A 13 -3.95 -6.36 9.51
N ILE A 14 -3.36 -5.48 8.68
CA ILE A 14 -3.88 -4.13 8.47
C ILE A 14 -5.21 -4.13 7.73
N ALA A 15 -5.44 -5.06 6.81
CA ALA A 15 -6.72 -5.17 6.12
C ALA A 15 -7.86 -5.56 7.08
N GLY A 16 -7.57 -6.19 8.22
CA GLY A 16 -8.58 -6.58 9.21
C GLY A 16 -9.68 -7.47 8.62
N GLY A 17 -9.35 -8.24 7.57
CA GLY A 17 -10.31 -9.05 6.81
C GLY A 17 -11.01 -8.35 5.63
N ASP A 18 -10.81 -7.05 5.41
CA ASP A 18 -11.28 -6.36 4.20
C ASP A 18 -10.31 -6.61 3.02
N ALA A 19 -10.64 -7.60 2.18
CA ALA A 19 -9.85 -7.94 1.00
C ALA A 19 -9.67 -6.77 0.02
N ARG A 20 -10.64 -5.83 -0.04
CA ARG A 20 -10.53 -4.63 -0.86
C ARG A 20 -9.47 -3.69 -0.31
N ALA A 21 -9.32 -3.63 1.02
CA ALA A 21 -8.29 -2.81 1.63
C ALA A 21 -6.88 -3.32 1.28
N ALA A 22 -6.66 -4.64 1.34
CA ALA A 22 -5.42 -5.29 0.92
C ALA A 22 -5.15 -5.07 -0.58
N LEU A 23 -6.16 -5.24 -1.44
CA LEU A 23 -6.02 -5.07 -2.88
C LEU A 23 -5.57 -3.65 -3.25
N ASN A 24 -6.18 -2.62 -2.65
CA ASN A 24 -5.82 -1.23 -2.91
C ASN A 24 -4.36 -0.93 -2.51
N ALA A 25 -3.87 -1.52 -1.42
CA ALA A 25 -2.49 -1.35 -1.00
C ALA A 25 -1.50 -2.01 -1.98
N ILE A 26 -1.84 -3.20 -2.48
CA ILE A 26 -1.06 -3.89 -3.51
C ILE A 26 -1.07 -3.11 -4.83
N GLU A 27 -2.21 -2.58 -5.24
CA GLU A 27 -2.33 -1.78 -6.47
C GLU A 27 -1.47 -0.52 -6.39
N LEU A 28 -1.48 0.17 -5.25
CA LEU A 28 -0.59 1.31 -5.04
C LEU A 28 0.88 0.90 -5.09
N GLY A 29 1.25 -0.22 -4.45
CA GLY A 29 2.62 -0.75 -4.50
C GLY A 29 3.08 -1.09 -5.90
N VAL A 30 2.19 -1.65 -6.72
CA VAL A 30 2.47 -1.94 -8.14
C VAL A 30 2.68 -0.66 -8.96
N LEU A 31 1.93 0.40 -8.66
CA LEU A 31 2.05 1.68 -9.36
C LEU A 31 3.25 2.52 -8.88
N SER A 32 3.71 2.31 -7.65
CA SER A 32 4.81 3.09 -7.06
C SER A 32 6.18 2.42 -7.11
N THR A 33 6.25 1.12 -7.40
CA THR A 33 7.49 0.34 -7.34
C THR A 33 7.89 -0.15 -8.72
N GLU A 34 9.13 0.15 -9.10
CA GLU A 34 9.69 -0.30 -10.37
C GLU A 34 9.93 -1.82 -10.39
N ARG A 35 10.01 -2.38 -11.59
CA ARG A 35 10.39 -3.78 -11.78
C ARG A 35 11.88 -3.94 -11.46
N GLN A 36 12.23 -4.98 -10.74
CA GLN A 36 13.62 -5.37 -10.50
C GLN A 36 14.20 -6.07 -11.74
N ALA A 37 15.48 -6.45 -11.65
CA ALA A 37 16.24 -7.07 -12.74
C ALA A 37 15.62 -8.40 -13.25
N ASP A 38 14.82 -9.08 -12.43
CA ASP A 38 14.07 -10.28 -12.82
C ASP A 38 12.77 -9.97 -13.59
N GLY A 39 12.49 -8.69 -13.85
CA GLY A 39 11.30 -8.20 -14.52
C GLY A 39 10.04 -8.18 -13.66
N LYS A 40 10.14 -8.48 -12.35
CA LYS A 40 9.01 -8.51 -11.42
C LYS A 40 9.04 -7.31 -10.48
N ILE A 41 7.85 -6.90 -10.04
CA ILE A 41 7.70 -5.96 -8.94
C ILE A 41 7.71 -6.77 -7.66
N HIS A 42 8.63 -6.47 -6.77
CA HIS A 42 8.75 -7.06 -5.44
C HIS A 42 8.17 -6.09 -4.43
N ILE A 43 7.20 -6.55 -3.67
CA ILE A 43 6.57 -5.79 -2.59
C ILE A 43 7.06 -6.41 -1.28
N ASP A 44 8.02 -5.74 -0.68
CA ASP A 44 8.54 -6.03 0.66
C ASP A 44 7.72 -5.30 1.72
N LEU A 45 8.06 -5.55 2.99
CA LEU A 45 7.37 -4.96 4.14
C LEU A 45 7.44 -3.43 4.13
N GLU A 46 8.57 -2.86 3.72
CA GLU A 46 8.77 -1.40 3.64
C GLU A 46 7.84 -0.79 2.61
N THR A 47 7.84 -1.32 1.38
CA THR A 47 6.96 -0.89 0.30
C THR A 47 5.49 -1.01 0.71
N ALA A 48 5.09 -2.14 1.31
CA ALA A 48 3.71 -2.34 1.77
C ALA A 48 3.31 -1.31 2.85
N SER A 49 4.21 -1.02 3.78
CA SER A 49 4.02 -0.03 4.86
C SER A 49 3.86 1.38 4.29
N GLU A 50 4.71 1.78 3.35
CA GLU A 50 4.59 3.09 2.69
C GLU A 50 3.27 3.23 1.94
N CYS A 51 2.82 2.19 1.25
CA CYS A 51 1.57 2.21 0.48
C CYS A 51 0.36 2.42 1.41
N ILE A 52 0.37 1.77 2.57
CA ILE A 52 -0.68 1.96 3.58
C ILE A 52 -0.63 3.38 4.17
N GLN A 53 0.54 3.90 4.52
CA GLN A 53 0.66 5.26 5.04
C GLN A 53 0.19 6.32 4.03
N LYS A 54 0.62 6.21 2.76
CA LYS A 54 0.18 7.09 1.68
C LYS A 54 -1.34 7.06 1.50
N ARG A 55 -1.98 5.90 1.71
CA ARG A 55 -3.44 5.78 1.70
C ARG A 55 -4.08 6.47 2.90
N VAL A 56 -3.58 6.25 4.11
CA VAL A 56 -4.11 6.92 5.33
C VAL A 56 -4.02 8.43 5.15
N VAL A 57 -2.89 8.94 4.67
CA VAL A 57 -2.71 10.37 4.36
C VAL A 57 -3.68 10.84 3.27
N ARG A 58 -3.91 10.06 2.21
CA ARG A 58 -4.91 10.43 1.18
C ARG A 58 -6.33 10.44 1.72
N TYR A 59 -6.68 9.49 2.59
CA TYR A 59 -8.00 9.39 3.20
C TYR A 59 -8.24 10.55 4.18
N ASP A 60 -7.24 10.89 4.99
CA ASP A 60 -7.24 12.01 5.91
C ASP A 60 -7.32 13.36 5.17
N LYS A 61 -6.56 13.51 4.06
CA LYS A 61 -6.65 14.68 3.17
C LYS A 61 -7.99 14.83 2.45
N THR A 62 -8.78 13.77 2.29
CA THR A 62 -10.16 13.90 1.79
C THR A 62 -11.17 14.34 2.86
N GLY A 63 -10.78 14.35 4.15
CA GLY A 63 -11.60 14.83 5.26
C GLY A 63 -11.30 16.27 5.68
N ASP A 64 -10.08 16.77 5.46
CA ASP A 64 -9.64 18.08 5.96
C ASP A 64 -9.11 19.02 4.87
N GLN A 65 -9.78 19.06 3.71
CA GLN A 65 -9.75 20.25 2.85
C GLN A 65 -10.62 21.35 3.46
N HIS A 66 -10.34 21.70 4.71
CA HIS A 66 -10.84 22.94 5.29
C HIS A 66 -9.92 24.07 4.84
N TYR A 67 -10.52 24.98 4.07
CA TYR A 67 -9.94 26.22 3.60
C TYR A 67 -9.28 26.97 4.76
N ASP A 68 -8.00 27.28 4.64
CA ASP A 68 -7.52 28.55 5.17
C ASP A 68 -7.28 29.49 3.98
N THR A 69 -7.96 30.63 4.08
CA THR A 69 -7.89 31.80 3.20
C THR A 69 -6.64 32.60 3.52
#